data_AF-A0A941RQW9-F1
#
_entry.id   AF-A0A941RQW9-F1
#
_cell.length_a   1.000
_cell.length_b   1.000
_cell.length_c   1.000
_cell.angle_alpha   90.00
_cell.angle_beta   90.00
_cell.angle_gamma   90.00
#
_symmetry.space_group_name_H-M   'P 1'
#
loop_
_entity.id
_entity.type
_entity.pdbx_description
1 polymer ?
#
loop_
_entity_poly.entity_id
_entity_poly.type
_entity_poly.pdbx_seq_one_letter_code
_entity_poly.pdbx_strand_id
1 'polypeptide(L)' 'MLRINEAPKIEVHLIQSTEHPGGIGEPGTASVQAALVNALFSATGVRLNRLPIDRKALAGRKPV' A
#
# COMPACT_ATOMS: atom_id res chain seq x y z
N MET A 1 5.58 -6.08 -12.90
CA MET A 1 5.09 -4.72 -13.18
C MET A 1 3.59 -4.79 -13.34
N LEU A 2 2.87 -3.81 -12.80
CA LEU A 2 1.41 -3.79 -12.78
C LEU A 2 0.86 -3.46 -14.18
N ARG A 3 -0.19 -4.16 -14.63
CA ARG A 3 -0.90 -3.89 -15.89
C ARG A 3 -2.06 -2.92 -15.66
N ILE A 4 -2.55 -2.29 -16.74
CA ILE A 4 -3.60 -1.27 -16.64
C ILE A 4 -4.87 -1.76 -15.93
N ASN A 5 -5.24 -3.03 -16.11
CA ASN A 5 -6.42 -3.64 -15.50
C ASN A 5 -6.23 -4.06 -14.03
N GLU A 6 -5.00 -4.01 -13.52
CA GLU A 6 -4.67 -4.32 -12.13
C GLU A 6 -4.57 -3.04 -11.27
N ALA A 7 -4.64 -1.86 -11.88
CA ALA A 7 -4.53 -0.59 -11.17
C ALA A 7 -5.81 -0.34 -10.35
N PRO A 8 -5.70 -0.09 -9.04
CA PRO A 8 -6.86 0.27 -8.24
C PRO A 8 -7.35 1.69 -8.60
N LYS A 9 -8.53 2.05 -8.12
CA LYS A 9 -8.97 3.46 -8.11
C LYS A 9 -7.98 4.27 -7.26
N ILE A 10 -7.45 5.35 -7.82
CA ILE A 10 -6.51 6.26 -7.13
C ILE A 10 -7.23 7.59 -6.92
N GLU A 11 -7.25 8.06 -5.68
CA GLU A 11 -7.72 9.39 -5.30
C GLU A 11 -6.52 10.22 -4.81
N VAL A 12 -6.43 11.48 -5.24
CA VAL A 12 -5.33 12.38 -4.91
C VAL A 12 -5.89 13.58 -4.18
N HIS A 13 -5.39 13.82 -2.98
CA HIS A 13 -5.74 14.97 -2.15
C HIS A 13 -4.54 15.91 -2.07
N LEU A 14 -4.72 17.15 -2.52
CA LEU A 14 -3.70 18.19 -2.42
C LEU A 14 -3.89 18.94 -1.10
N ILE A 15 -2.88 18.89 -0.23
CA ILE A 15 -2.88 19.62 1.02
C ILE A 15 -2.31 21.02 0.77
N GLN A 16 -3.04 22.05 1.17
CA GLN A 16 -2.60 23.44 1.03
C GLN A 16 -1.40 23.71 1.96
N SER A 17 -0.36 24.36 1.43
CA SER A 17 0.85 24.72 2.16
C SER A 17 1.31 26.12 1.75
N THR A 18 1.79 26.89 2.71
CA THR A 18 2.43 28.20 2.49
C THR A 18 3.95 28.10 2.39
N GLU A 19 4.52 26.90 2.59
CA GLU A 19 5.95 26.65 2.48
C GLU A 19 6.43 26.67 1.03
N HIS A 20 7.75 26.82 0.83
CA HIS A 20 8.34 26.73 -0.50
C HIS A 20 8.11 25.33 -1.12
N PRO A 21 7.88 25.24 -2.43
CA PRO A 21 7.68 23.95 -3.10
C PRO A 21 8.87 22.99 -2.93
N GLY A 22 8.57 21.72 -2.66
CA GLY A 22 9.54 20.63 -2.56
C GLY A 22 9.25 19.50 -3.55
N GLY A 23 10.11 18.48 -3.54
CA GLY A 23 9.93 17.28 -4.36
C GLY A 23 8.85 16.34 -3.80
N ILE A 24 7.99 15.80 -4.68
CA ILE A 24 6.88 14.90 -4.29
C ILE A 24 6.91 13.51 -4.97
N GLY A 25 7.90 13.24 -5.82
CA GLY A 25 7.96 11.99 -6.59
C GLY A 25 8.24 10.74 -5.74
N GLU A 26 9.14 10.84 -4.76
CA GLU A 26 9.54 9.72 -3.90
C GLU A 26 8.58 9.43 -2.73
N PRO A 27 8.03 10.43 -2.01
CA PRO A 27 7.20 10.19 -0.82
C PRO A 27 5.99 9.26 -1.05
N GLY A 28 5.32 9.39 -2.20
CA GLY A 28 4.21 8.49 -2.57
C GLY A 28 4.67 7.04 -2.71
N THR A 29 5.84 6.84 -3.35
CA THR A 29 6.42 5.51 -3.56
C THR A 29 6.95 4.89 -2.26
N ALA A 30 7.46 5.71 -1.33
CA ALA A 30 8.01 5.24 -0.06
C ALA A 30 6.94 4.71 0.91
N SER A 31 5.71 5.22 0.83
CA SER A 31 4.62 4.90 1.77
C SER A 31 3.70 3.76 1.29
N VAL A 32 3.61 3.51 -0.02
CA VAL A 32 2.61 2.60 -0.61
C VAL A 32 2.75 1.15 -0.15
N GLN A 33 3.98 0.63 -0.02
CA GLN A 33 4.18 -0.79 0.34
C GLN A 33 3.77 -1.05 1.79
N ALA A 34 4.12 -0.14 2.71
CA ALA A 34 3.75 -0.25 4.12
C ALA A 34 2.24 -0.11 4.31
N ALA A 35 1.60 0.83 3.61
CA ALA A 35 0.15 1.01 3.62
C ALA A 35 -0.58 -0.26 3.14
N LEU A 36 -0.14 -0.84 2.03
CA LEU A 36 -0.72 -2.07 1.47
C LEU A 36 -0.63 -3.26 2.44
N VAL A 37 0.54 -3.48 3.04
CA VAL A 37 0.75 -4.58 3.98
C VAL A 37 -0.08 -4.41 5.26
N ASN A 38 -0.23 -3.19 5.76
CA ASN A 38 -1.10 -2.91 6.90
C ASN A 38 -2.58 -3.14 6.56
N ALA A 39 -3.03 -2.76 5.36
CA ALA A 39 -4.39 -3.04 4.90
C ALA A 39 -4.66 -4.55 4.79
N LEU A 40 -3.69 -5.32 4.28
CA LEU A 40 -3.80 -6.79 4.23
C LEU A 40 -3.84 -7.41 5.62
N PHE A 41 -3.01 -6.94 6.56
CA PHE A 41 -3.09 -7.39 7.95
C PHE A 41 -4.45 -7.07 8.57
N SER A 42 -4.97 -5.87 8.36
CA SER A 42 -6.29 -5.48 8.85
C SER A 42 -7.41 -6.34 8.26
N ALA A 43 -7.30 -6.76 7.00
CA ALA A 43 -8.32 -7.56 6.31
C ALA A 43 -8.23 -9.06 6.62
N THR A 44 -7.04 -9.57 6.95
CA THR A 44 -6.78 -11.03 7.03
C THR A 44 -6.27 -11.51 8.37
N GLY A 45 -5.79 -10.62 9.25
CA GLY A 45 -5.06 -10.96 10.47
C GLY A 45 -3.67 -11.55 10.25
N VAL A 46 -3.21 -11.69 9.00
CA VAL A 46 -1.90 -12.25 8.67
C VAL A 46 -0.87 -11.13 8.56
N ARG A 47 0.17 -11.18 9.40
CA ARG A 47 1.26 -10.19 9.36
C ARG A 47 2.27 -10.59 8.29
N LEU A 48 2.41 -9.75 7.27
CA LEU A 48 3.44 -9.88 6.23
C LEU A 48 4.60 -8.92 6.51
N ASN A 49 5.84 -9.41 6.40
CA ASN A 49 7.06 -8.63 6.65
C ASN A 49 8.11 -8.80 5.54
N ARG A 50 7.76 -9.50 4.46
CA ARG A 50 8.62 -9.74 3.30
C ARG A 50 7.84 -9.44 2.02
N LEU A 51 8.52 -8.79 1.09
CA LEU A 51 8.03 -8.53 -0.27
C LEU A 51 8.90 -9.32 -1.28
N PRO A 52 8.35 -9.68 -2.46
CA PRO A 52 6.94 -9.54 -2.85
C PRO A 52 6.01 -10.47 -2.04
N ILE A 53 4.71 -10.18 -2.04
CA ILE A 53 3.73 -10.92 -1.25
C ILE A 53 3.48 -12.30 -1.86
N ASP A 54 3.77 -13.36 -1.10
CA ASP A 54 3.37 -14.72 -1.45
C ASP A 54 1.89 -14.92 -1.09
N ARG A 55 1.06 -15.23 -2.09
CA ARG A 55 -0.37 -15.50 -1.89
C ARG A 55 -0.60 -16.72 -0.99
N LYS A 56 0.30 -17.69 -0.95
CA LYS A 56 0.19 -18.84 -0.04
C LYS A 56 0.30 -18.41 1.42
N ALA A 57 1.07 -17.37 1.71
CA ALA A 57 1.19 -16.82 3.07
C ALA A 57 -0.15 -16.23 3.55
N LEU A 58 -1.02 -15.77 2.65
CA LEU A 58 -2.36 -15.25 2.98
C LEU A 58 -3.40 -16.33 3.27
N ALA A 59 -3.16 -17.60 2.91
CA ALA A 59 -4.14 -18.68 3.01
C ALA A 59 -4.33 -19.26 4.43
N GLY A 60 -3.74 -18.65 5.46
CA GLY A 60 -3.41 -19.32 6.71
C GLY A 60 -4.31 -19.08 7.94
N ARG A 61 -5.37 -18.26 7.90
CA ARG A 61 -6.18 -18.05 9.12
C ARG A 61 -7.61 -17.61 8.82
N LYS A 62 -8.59 -18.38 9.26
CA LYS A 62 -9.99 -17.91 9.42
C LYS A 62 -10.00 -16.91 10.58
N PRO A 63 -10.60 -15.72 10.45
CA PRO A 63 -10.82 -14.87 11.60
C PRO A 63 -11.73 -15.60 12.59
N VAL A 64 -11.33 -15.60 13.86
CA VAL A 64 -12.18 -15.98 15.00
C VAL A 64 -13.16 -14.85 15.26
#